data_AF-A0A973HTZ4-F1
#
_entry.id   AF-A0A973HTZ4-F1
#
_cell.length_a   1.000
_cell.length_b   1.000
_cell.length_c   1.000
_cell.angle_alpha   90.00
_cell.angle_beta   90.00
_cell.angle_gamma   90.00
#
_symmetry.space_group_name_H-M   'P 1'
#
loop_
_entity.id
_entity.type
_entity.pdbx_description
1 polymer ?
#
loop_
_entity_poly.entity_id
_entity_poly.type
_entity_poly.pdbx_seq_one_letter_code
_entity_poly.pdbx_strand_id
1 'polypeptide(L)'
;MSVRSLVGLVSVAVLLSGCAAIRKSNTLNTERVLSAAGFQMKFADTPEKRAHVQQIDPQRQLGPHTINGELRFVYADMEYCKCVYVGTEAAYQRYQKLALEKQISNQQLQAANANQAAAMNWGGWGGWGPWY
;
A
#
# COMPACT_ATOMS: atom_id res chain seq x y z
N MET A 1 35.21 25.41 6.75
CA MET A 1 33.93 24.86 6.23
C MET A 1 33.42 23.86 7.27
N SER A 2 32.30 24.19 7.92
CA SER A 2 31.87 23.56 9.18
C SER A 2 31.15 22.24 8.93
N VAL A 3 31.54 21.19 9.65
CA VAL A 3 30.91 19.85 9.67
C VAL A 3 29.39 19.95 9.95
N ARG A 4 28.95 21.02 10.62
CA ARG A 4 27.53 21.31 10.90
C ARG A 4 26.71 21.54 9.63
N SER A 5 27.29 22.11 8.57
CA SER A 5 26.61 22.29 7.29
C SER A 5 26.47 20.99 6.51
N LEU A 6 27.41 20.05 6.66
CA LEU A 6 27.34 18.73 6.04
C LEU A 6 26.26 17.84 6.69
N VAL A 7 26.12 17.89 8.02
CA VAL A 7 25.08 17.13 8.74
C VAL A 7 23.67 17.65 8.40
N GLY A 8 23.49 18.97 8.27
CA GLY A 8 22.20 19.56 7.89
C GLY A 8 21.74 19.16 6.48
N LEU A 9 22.68 19.05 5.53
CA LEU A 9 22.39 18.65 4.14
C LEU A 9 22.05 17.16 3.99
N VAL A 10 22.66 16.28 4.79
CA VAL A 10 22.39 14.84 4.75
C VAL A 10 20.99 14.49 5.27
N SER A 11 20.52 15.18 6.32
CA SER A 11 19.19 14.92 6.92
C SER A 11 18.02 15.18 5.98
N VAL A 12 18.13 16.17 5.08
CA VAL A 12 17.06 16.52 4.12
C VAL A 12 16.98 15.53 2.95
N ALA A 13 18.13 14.99 2.50
CA ALA A 13 18.17 14.03 1.39
C ALA A 13 17.48 12.69 1.72
N VAL A 14 17.51 12.26 3.00
CA VAL A 14 16.87 11.02 3.46
C VAL A 14 15.33 11.09 3.44
N LEU A 15 14.74 12.28 3.62
CA LEU A 15 13.28 12.44 3.62
C LEU A 15 12.66 12.29 2.21
N LEU A 16 13.40 12.66 1.16
CA LEU A 16 12.90 12.67 -0.22
C LEU A 16 12.80 11.28 -0.85
N SER A 17 13.71 10.35 -0.51
CA SER A 17 13.67 8.97 -1.00
C SER A 17 12.56 8.13 -0.34
N GLY A 18 12.13 8.51 0.87
CA GLY A 18 11.07 7.82 1.62
C GLY A 18 9.72 7.80 0.91
N CYS A 19 9.32 8.91 0.27
CA CYS A 19 8.01 9.01 -0.38
C CYS A 19 7.84 8.05 -1.57
N ALA A 20 8.89 7.88 -2.39
CA ALA A 20 8.85 6.95 -3.53
C ALA A 20 8.76 5.49 -3.05
N ALA A 21 9.52 5.14 -2.01
CA ALA A 21 9.47 3.80 -1.41
C ALA A 21 8.09 3.49 -0.81
N ILE A 22 7.48 4.46 -0.11
CA ILE A 22 6.13 4.32 0.46
C ILE A 22 5.09 4.11 -0.66
N ARG A 23 5.13 4.90 -1.73
CA ARG A 23 4.20 4.74 -2.87
C ARG A 23 4.32 3.36 -3.51
N LYS A 24 5.53 2.90 -3.79
CA LYS A 24 5.77 1.56 -4.33
C LYS A 24 5.27 0.47 -3.40
N SER A 25 5.51 0.60 -2.10
CA SER A 25 5.00 -0.34 -1.08
C SER A 25 3.47 -0.39 -1.05
N ASN A 26 2.82 0.77 -1.13
CA ASN A 26 1.36 0.87 -1.21
C ASN A 26 0.82 0.18 -2.47
N THR A 27 1.42 0.40 -3.64
CA THR A 27 1.05 -0.30 -4.88
C THR A 27 1.16 -1.81 -4.73
N LEU A 28 2.31 -2.33 -4.29
CA LEU A 28 2.49 -3.77 -4.08
C LEU A 28 1.48 -4.34 -3.08
N ASN A 29 1.12 -3.57 -2.06
CA ASN A 29 0.10 -3.96 -1.10
C ASN A 29 -1.29 -4.07 -1.74
N THR A 30 -1.67 -3.09 -2.56
CA THR A 30 -2.94 -3.11 -3.30
C THR A 30 -2.99 -4.26 -4.29
N GLU A 31 -1.94 -4.47 -5.09
CA GLU A 31 -1.84 -5.56 -6.07
C GLU A 31 -2.01 -6.95 -5.45
N ARG A 32 -1.45 -7.18 -4.25
CA ARG A 32 -1.65 -8.44 -3.51
C ARG A 32 -3.12 -8.63 -3.10
N VAL A 33 -3.77 -7.58 -2.62
CA VAL A 33 -5.19 -7.64 -2.23
C VAL A 33 -6.08 -7.85 -3.45
N LEU A 34 -5.80 -7.19 -4.57
CA LEU A 34 -6.49 -7.41 -5.84
C LEU A 34 -6.38 -8.87 -6.29
N SER A 35 -5.17 -9.42 -6.26
CA SER A 35 -4.93 -10.83 -6.59
C SER A 35 -5.73 -11.77 -5.68
N ALA A 36 -5.69 -11.55 -4.37
CA ALA A 36 -6.44 -12.34 -3.39
C ALA A 36 -7.98 -12.21 -3.55
N ALA A 37 -8.46 -11.04 -4.00
CA ALA A 37 -9.87 -10.80 -4.30
C ALA A 37 -10.34 -11.46 -5.61
N GLY A 38 -9.43 -12.01 -6.41
CA GLY A 38 -9.72 -12.67 -7.68
C GLY A 38 -9.76 -11.72 -8.89
N PHE A 39 -9.08 -10.57 -8.82
CA PHE A 39 -8.81 -9.77 -10.02
C PHE A 39 -7.82 -10.52 -10.91
N GLN A 40 -8.02 -10.42 -12.22
CA GLN A 40 -7.11 -10.97 -13.21
C GLN A 40 -6.07 -9.93 -13.62
N MET A 41 -4.79 -10.29 -13.55
CA MET A 41 -3.68 -9.43 -13.94
C MET A 41 -3.22 -9.73 -15.37
N LYS A 42 -2.89 -8.68 -16.11
CA LYS A 42 -2.19 -8.77 -17.40
C LYS A 42 -1.05 -7.76 -17.46
N PHE A 43 0.12 -8.21 -17.92
CA PHE A 43 1.26 -7.33 -18.18
C PHE A 43 1.13 -6.58 -19.51
N ALA A 44 1.61 -5.35 -19.53
CA ALA A 44 1.88 -4.54 -20.71
C ALA A 44 3.33 -4.77 -21.18
N ASP A 45 3.58 -5.97 -21.71
CA ASP A 45 4.88 -6.44 -22.18
C ASP A 45 5.36 -5.76 -23.48
N THR A 46 4.45 -5.22 -24.28
CA THR A 46 4.72 -4.55 -25.58
C THR A 46 4.52 -3.03 -25.50
N PRO A 47 5.19 -2.23 -26.35
CA PRO A 47 4.98 -0.78 -26.43
C PRO A 47 3.51 -0.40 -26.64
N GLU A 48 2.79 -1.15 -27.46
CA GLU A 48 1.38 -0.90 -27.79
C GLU A 48 0.50 -1.15 -26.56
N LYS A 49 0.70 -2.26 -25.84
CA LYS A 49 -0.02 -2.52 -24.58
C LYS A 49 0.33 -1.47 -23.53
N ARG A 50 1.58 -0.99 -23.48
CA ARG A 50 2.00 0.08 -22.55
C ARG A 50 1.30 1.39 -22.84
N ALA A 51 1.23 1.78 -24.12
CA ALA A 51 0.48 2.97 -24.53
C ALA A 51 -0.99 2.86 -24.15
N HIS A 52 -1.60 1.68 -24.28
CA HIS A 52 -2.97 1.45 -23.87
C HIS A 52 -3.15 1.54 -22.33
N VAL A 53 -2.32 0.86 -21.54
CA VAL A 53 -2.42 0.91 -20.07
C VAL A 53 -2.16 2.32 -19.55
N GLN A 54 -1.32 3.13 -20.21
CA GLN A 54 -1.08 4.53 -19.86
C GLN A 54 -2.31 5.43 -20.03
N GLN A 55 -3.25 5.06 -20.91
CA GLN A 55 -4.50 5.80 -21.14
C GLN A 55 -5.60 5.42 -20.13
N ILE A 56 -5.39 4.40 -19.30
CA ILE A 56 -6.36 3.99 -18.29
C ILE A 56 -6.20 4.90 -17.08
N ASP A 57 -7.15 5.80 -16.88
CA ASP A 57 -7.23 6.66 -15.71
C ASP A 57 -8.32 6.20 -14.74
N PRO A 58 -8.10 6.30 -13.41
CA PRO A 58 -6.87 6.79 -12.77
C PRO A 58 -5.76 5.73 -12.67
N GLN A 59 -4.49 6.14 -12.85
CA GLN A 59 -3.33 5.29 -12.55
C GLN A 59 -3.21 5.00 -11.05
N ARG A 60 -2.86 3.75 -10.72
CA ARG A 60 -2.66 3.19 -9.38
C ARG A 60 -3.84 3.38 -8.43
N GLN A 61 -5.04 3.47 -8.98
CA GLN A 61 -6.28 3.56 -8.24
C GLN A 61 -7.31 2.61 -8.88
N LEU A 62 -8.14 1.99 -8.04
CA LEU A 62 -9.16 1.06 -8.50
C LEU A 62 -10.42 1.84 -8.87
N GLY A 63 -10.82 1.78 -10.14
CA GLY A 63 -11.97 2.52 -10.66
C GLY A 63 -12.95 1.64 -11.44
N PRO A 64 -14.22 2.07 -11.61
CA PRO A 64 -15.18 1.41 -12.48
C PRO A 64 -14.91 1.77 -13.96
N HIS A 65 -15.02 0.78 -14.85
CA HIS A 65 -14.92 0.94 -16.30
C HIS A 65 -15.97 0.07 -17.00
N THR A 66 -16.51 0.57 -18.10
CA THR A 66 -17.36 -0.24 -18.99
C THR A 66 -16.48 -0.89 -20.06
N ILE A 67 -16.41 -2.22 -20.06
CA ILE A 67 -15.65 -3.00 -21.05
C ILE A 67 -16.63 -3.93 -21.75
N ASN A 68 -16.80 -3.77 -23.07
CA ASN A 68 -17.77 -4.54 -23.86
C ASN A 68 -19.21 -4.50 -23.32
N GLY A 69 -19.62 -3.36 -22.76
CA GLY A 69 -20.96 -3.19 -22.18
C GLY A 69 -21.11 -3.73 -20.74
N GLU A 70 -20.07 -4.32 -20.16
CA GLU A 70 -20.09 -4.82 -18.78
C GLU A 70 -19.33 -3.91 -17.83
N LEU A 71 -19.88 -3.68 -16.63
CA LEU A 71 -19.18 -3.01 -15.54
C LEU A 71 -18.03 -3.89 -15.02
N ARG A 72 -16.81 -3.40 -15.14
CA ARG A 72 -15.59 -4.00 -14.60
C ARG A 72 -14.90 -3.01 -13.67
N PHE A 73 -14.13 -3.51 -12.73
CA PHE A 73 -13.27 -2.69 -11.89
C PHE A 73 -11.83 -2.86 -12.36
N VAL A 74 -11.13 -1.76 -12.60
CA VAL A 74 -9.80 -1.75 -13.22
C VAL A 74 -8.82 -0.99 -12.35
N TYR A 75 -7.64 -1.55 -12.18
CA TYR A 75 -6.47 -0.91 -11.58
C TYR A 75 -5.32 -1.02 -12.58
N ALA A 76 -4.80 0.11 -13.04
CA ALA A 76 -3.68 0.17 -13.97
C ALA A 76 -2.45 0.78 -13.30
N ASP A 77 -1.26 0.22 -13.54
CA ASP A 77 -0.01 0.83 -13.09
C ASP A 77 1.08 0.72 -14.16
N MET A 78 1.37 1.87 -14.79
CA MET A 78 2.46 2.00 -15.76
C MET A 78 3.84 2.26 -15.16
N GLU A 79 3.93 2.62 -13.88
CA GLU A 79 5.20 3.03 -13.26
C GLU A 79 5.94 1.84 -12.66
N TYR A 80 5.27 1.00 -11.87
CA TYR A 80 5.94 -0.09 -11.15
C TYR A 80 5.77 -1.44 -11.84
N CYS A 81 4.55 -1.94 -11.98
CA CYS A 81 4.34 -3.29 -12.56
C CYS A 81 4.22 -3.30 -14.08
N LYS A 82 3.86 -2.17 -14.72
CA LYS A 82 3.45 -2.10 -16.14
C LYS A 82 2.36 -3.11 -16.43
N CYS A 83 1.28 -3.05 -15.67
CA CYS A 83 0.22 -4.06 -15.67
C CYS A 83 -1.15 -3.46 -15.44
N VAL A 84 -2.18 -4.27 -15.72
CA VAL A 84 -3.58 -3.96 -15.42
C VAL A 84 -4.22 -5.12 -14.68
N TYR A 85 -5.00 -4.83 -13.66
CA TYR A 85 -5.87 -5.76 -12.96
C TYR A 85 -7.32 -5.47 -13.35
N VAL A 86 -8.08 -6.50 -13.71
CA VAL A 86 -9.50 -6.38 -14.06
C VAL A 86 -10.31 -7.36 -13.23
N GLY A 87 -11.35 -6.85 -12.58
CA GLY A 87 -12.24 -7.63 -11.72
C GLY A 87 -13.71 -7.42 -12.08
N THR A 88 -14.53 -8.39 -11.70
CA THR A 88 -15.99 -8.26 -11.69
C THR A 88 -16.44 -7.49 -10.46
N GLU A 89 -17.73 -7.14 -10.39
CA GLU A 89 -18.32 -6.57 -9.19
C GLU A 89 -18.13 -7.48 -7.96
N ALA A 90 -18.30 -8.80 -8.10
CA ALA A 90 -18.05 -9.74 -7.01
C ALA A 90 -16.57 -9.73 -6.53
N ALA A 91 -15.61 -9.54 -7.45
CA ALA A 91 -14.21 -9.37 -7.08
C ALA A 91 -13.98 -8.05 -6.33
N TYR A 92 -14.64 -6.98 -6.76
CA TYR A 92 -14.58 -5.69 -6.07
C TYR A 92 -15.13 -5.76 -4.64
N GLN A 93 -16.26 -6.43 -4.42
CA GLN A 93 -16.80 -6.62 -3.07
C GLN A 93 -15.84 -7.41 -2.15
N ARG A 94 -15.19 -8.45 -2.68
CA ARG A 94 -14.14 -9.18 -1.94
C ARG A 94 -12.92 -8.29 -1.66
N TYR A 95 -12.51 -7.45 -2.62
CA TYR A 95 -11.43 -6.50 -2.43
C TYR A 95 -11.73 -5.53 -1.27
N GLN A 96 -12.93 -4.96 -1.22
CA GLN A 96 -13.33 -4.06 -0.13
C GLN A 96 -13.26 -4.75 1.24
N LYS A 97 -13.76 -5.99 1.33
CA LYS A 97 -13.68 -6.80 2.55
C LYS A 97 -12.23 -7.05 2.98
N LEU A 98 -11.38 -7.54 2.06
CA LEU A 98 -9.98 -7.83 2.34
C LEU A 98 -9.17 -6.57 2.70
N ALA A 99 -9.46 -5.44 2.06
CA ALA A 99 -8.82 -4.16 2.37
C ALA A 99 -9.12 -3.71 3.81
N LEU A 100 -10.39 -3.86 4.24
CA LEU A 100 -10.81 -3.57 5.60
C LEU A 100 -10.17 -4.53 6.62
N GLU A 101 -10.20 -5.83 6.35
CA GLU A 101 -9.58 -6.84 7.23
C GLU A 101 -8.09 -6.57 7.44
N LYS A 102 -7.39 -6.20 6.36
CA LYS A 102 -5.97 -5.82 6.42
C LYS A 102 -5.75 -4.57 7.26
N GLN A 103 -6.60 -3.55 7.14
CA GLN A 103 -6.52 -2.35 7.96
C GLN A 103 -6.70 -2.69 9.45
N ILE A 104 -7.71 -3.50 9.79
CA ILE A 104 -7.97 -3.93 11.16
C ILE A 104 -6.77 -4.72 11.71
N SER A 105 -6.24 -5.67 10.94
CA SER A 105 -5.07 -6.46 11.34
C SER A 105 -3.84 -5.58 11.60
N ASN A 106 -3.58 -4.60 10.72
CA ASN A 106 -2.49 -3.65 10.92
C ASN A 106 -2.70 -2.79 12.18
N GLN A 107 -3.92 -2.34 12.45
CA GLN A 107 -4.25 -1.59 13.66
C GLN A 107 -4.05 -2.43 14.93
N GLN A 108 -4.43 -3.70 14.91
CA GLN A 108 -4.22 -4.63 16.02
C GLN A 108 -2.73 -4.87 16.28
N LEU A 109 -1.92 -5.05 15.23
CA LEU A 109 -0.46 -5.17 15.36
C LEU A 109 0.16 -3.91 15.96
N GLN A 110 -0.28 -2.72 15.52
CA GLN A 110 0.17 -1.45 16.09
C GLN A 110 -0.21 -1.32 17.56
N ALA A 111 -1.44 -1.68 17.94
CA ALA A 111 -1.89 -1.66 19.33
C ALA A 111 -1.11 -2.66 20.20
N ALA A 112 -0.82 -3.86 19.69
CA ALA A 112 -0.01 -4.85 20.40
C ALA A 112 1.43 -4.34 20.65
N ASN A 113 2.06 -3.75 19.63
CA ASN A 113 3.39 -3.16 19.75
C ASN A 113 3.41 -1.99 20.74
N ALA A 114 2.37 -1.14 20.73
CA ALA A 114 2.22 -0.04 21.66
C ALA A 114 2.06 -0.53 23.11
N ASN A 115 1.25 -1.59 23.32
CA ASN A 115 1.08 -2.21 24.63
C ASN A 115 2.38 -2.83 25.15
N GLN A 116 3.17 -3.49 24.29
CA GLN A 116 4.49 -4.03 24.66
C GLN A 116 5.46 -2.91 25.04
N ALA A 117 5.52 -1.83 24.25
CA ALA A 117 6.36 -0.68 24.55
C ALA A 117 5.96 0.01 25.86
N ALA A 118 4.65 0.13 26.11
CA ALA A 118 4.13 0.64 27.38
C ALA A 118 4.54 -0.28 28.54
N ALA A 119 4.36 -1.60 28.44
CA ALA A 119 4.75 -2.55 29.48
C ALA A 119 6.26 -2.49 29.83
N MET A 120 7.12 -2.34 28.81
CA MET A 120 8.56 -2.13 29.03
C MET A 120 8.86 -0.81 29.74
N ASN A 121 8.12 0.26 29.40
CA ASN A 121 8.24 1.55 30.07
C ASN A 121 7.74 1.50 31.54
N TRP A 122 6.65 0.78 31.82
CA TRP A 122 6.15 0.55 33.18
C TRP A 122 7.19 -0.11 34.10
N GLY A 123 8.06 -0.97 33.56
CA GLY A 123 9.19 -1.55 34.30
C GLY A 123 10.23 -0.53 34.77
N GLY A 124 10.32 0.64 34.14
CA GLY A 124 11.23 1.73 34.50
C GLY A 124 10.72 2.63 35.64
N TRP A 125 9.44 2.54 36.01
CA TRP A 125 8.83 3.35 37.08
C TRP A 125 9.00 2.75 38.49
N GLY A 126 9.72 1.62 38.62
CA GLY A 126 9.82 0.84 39.86
C GLY A 126 8.57 -0.01 40.05
N GLY A 127 8.75 -1.32 40.25
CA GLY A 127 7.67 -2.30 40.26
C GLY A 127 6.53 -1.92 41.20
N TRP A 128 5.36 -1.67 40.63
CA TRP A 128 4.12 -1.61 41.40
C TRP A 128 3.82 -3.04 41.83
N GLY A 129 3.99 -3.31 43.13
CA GLY A 129 3.72 -4.61 43.76
C GLY A 129 2.27 -5.07 43.52
N PRO A 130 1.94 -6.34 43.84
CA PRO A 130 0.69 -6.94 43.42
C PRO A 130 -0.51 -6.22 44.04
N TRP A 131 -1.28 -5.51 43.23
CA TRP A 131 -2.63 -5.11 43.55
C TRP A 131 -3.53 -6.31 43.24
N TYR A 132 -3.73 -7.14 44.25
CA TYR A 132 -4.87 -8.03 44.32
C TYR A 132 -6.11 -7.25 44.76
#